data_AF-A0A2N0YWP2-F1
#
_entry.id   AF-A0A2N0YWP2-F1
#
_cell.length_a   1.000
_cell.length_b   1.000
_cell.length_c   1.000
_cell.angle_alpha   90.00
_cell.angle_beta   90.00
_cell.angle_gamma   90.00
#
_symmetry.space_group_name_H-M   'P 1'
#
loop_
_entity.id
_entity.type
_entity.pdbx_description
1 polymer ?
#
loop_
_entity_poly.entity_id
_entity_poly.type
_entity_poly.pdbx_seq_one_letter_code
_entity_poly.pdbx_strand_id
1 'polypeptide(L)'
;MLYKSEKGNALIIVLIMVTVFFILYISIMGMTFNNSKQIMVTEDKVQAVSIAEMGVTYYKTAIINESAALEKDETFKKSINQLIDSTIYTKYGTITAANKETIEKEMNSTNYFSDLKEATAAAYRKKLQSNLEEWNNNFFKTLIVSVDNSSKQLFSIANIKQSNTKDSIIYSFDSIGKTADKTVTLNSSLTIPITLDPIILEVANEEEENDSGNSGGTGNSGNYSDIYQTGLTGNEISNPGNLNSCVNPIPNNYSFSNSKCQYSGTTSITTNTNINDYILKVNGALILSSNINSFNRSTLYSTGDLTVNGNLNGNSTIKIHSGGSISFSSLNDTVSNSIIESAGNGTFQNLKTANSSIYIGGTVKINNLNSFKNSKLEVKGNLETENWSETSDSIISIAGTATFKNLNSTFTNTNMMIKGSGTFQNLNSLTNSTIRIGGASTFSEINQLNSSKIIVNGDASIQGLNNPNNNSKLLILGNATINKINNITNSAIYIGSNAAIGNLNLGSNAKICVRETLDITGNFNKNGDGKVFAKKVTTNTKNKYGQYIDTSSTSFQTNCTDGYTEDNGSNSGNENNQIYLPIINSTIESEKSELDAEYDY
;
A
#
# COMPACT_ATOMS: atom_id res chain seq x y z
N MET A 1 -96.64 -55.79 23.70
CA MET A 1 -95.65 -55.25 24.66
C MET A 1 -94.41 -56.13 24.64
N LEU A 2 -93.34 -55.65 24.02
CA LEU A 2 -91.98 -56.15 24.22
C LEU A 2 -91.20 -54.93 24.71
N TYR A 3 -90.89 -54.89 26.01
CA TYR A 3 -90.08 -53.85 26.62
C TYR A 3 -88.64 -54.04 26.11
N LYS A 4 -88.31 -53.41 24.99
CA LYS A 4 -86.95 -53.40 24.43
C LYS A 4 -86.07 -52.58 25.38
N SER A 5 -85.18 -53.25 26.09
CA SER A 5 -84.24 -52.63 27.02
C SER A 5 -83.19 -51.83 26.25
N GLU A 6 -83.47 -50.55 25.96
CA GLU A 6 -82.56 -49.66 25.23
C GLU A 6 -81.42 -49.08 26.10
N LYS A 7 -81.42 -49.37 27.41
CA LYS A 7 -80.40 -48.86 28.34
C LYS A 7 -78.99 -49.42 28.08
N GLY A 8 -78.86 -50.54 27.35
CA GLY A 8 -77.55 -51.11 26.98
C GLY A 8 -76.88 -50.44 25.78
N ASN A 9 -77.67 -50.00 24.78
CA ASN A 9 -77.13 -49.46 23.52
C ASN A 9 -76.48 -48.08 23.69
N ALA A 10 -77.04 -47.22 24.55
CA ALA A 10 -76.45 -45.92 24.85
C ALA A 10 -75.05 -46.05 25.48
N LEU A 11 -74.87 -47.02 26.39
CA LEU A 11 -73.57 -47.29 27.01
C LEU A 11 -72.54 -47.77 25.98
N ILE A 12 -72.94 -48.65 25.06
CA ILE A 12 -72.07 -49.15 23.98
C ILE A 12 -71.66 -48.00 23.04
N ILE A 13 -72.59 -47.12 22.65
CA ILE A 13 -72.28 -45.97 21.78
C ILE A 13 -71.30 -45.02 22.46
N VAL A 14 -71.50 -44.71 23.74
CA VAL A 14 -70.58 -43.86 24.51
C VAL A 14 -69.20 -44.51 24.62
N LEU A 15 -69.13 -45.82 24.88
CA LEU A 15 -67.87 -46.57 24.95
C LEU A 15 -67.12 -46.55 23.61
N ILE A 16 -67.83 -46.73 22.49
CA ILE A 16 -67.26 -46.65 21.15
C ILE A 16 -66.76 -45.22 20.87
N MET A 17 -67.53 -44.18 21.20
CA MET A 17 -67.11 -42.79 21.05
C MET A 17 -65.83 -42.51 21.83
N VAL A 18 -65.77 -42.88 23.12
CA VAL A 18 -64.58 -42.70 23.95
C VAL A 18 -63.38 -43.44 23.37
N THR A 19 -63.57 -44.65 22.86
CA THR A 19 -62.49 -45.43 22.23
C THR A 19 -61.97 -44.77 20.96
N VAL A 20 -62.86 -44.27 20.08
CA VAL A 20 -62.47 -43.57 18.85
C VAL A 20 -61.71 -42.28 19.17
N PHE A 21 -62.19 -41.49 20.13
CA PHE A 21 -61.48 -40.28 20.56
C PHE A 21 -60.13 -40.59 21.20
N PHE A 22 -60.02 -41.69 21.96
CA PHE A 22 -58.75 -42.11 22.56
C PHE A 22 -57.73 -42.54 21.49
N ILE A 23 -58.15 -43.30 20.48
CA ILE A 23 -57.28 -43.68 19.35
C ILE A 23 -56.84 -42.44 18.58
N LEU A 24 -57.74 -41.49 18.33
CA LEU A 24 -57.42 -40.24 17.64
C LEU A 24 -56.46 -39.37 18.47
N TYR A 25 -56.66 -39.28 19.78
CA TYR A 25 -55.78 -38.56 20.70
C TYR A 25 -54.36 -39.14 20.70
N ILE A 26 -54.22 -40.46 20.82
CA ILE A 26 -52.92 -41.15 20.74
C ILE A 26 -52.26 -40.92 19.37
N SER A 27 -53.06 -40.92 18.30
CA SER A 27 -52.55 -40.69 16.94
C SER A 27 -51.98 -39.27 16.78
N ILE A 28 -52.67 -38.25 17.29
CA ILE A 28 -52.19 -36.86 17.30
C ILE A 28 -50.94 -36.73 18.15
N MET A 29 -50.91 -37.29 19.35
CA MET A 29 -49.72 -37.29 20.20
C MET A 29 -48.52 -37.96 19.52
N GLY A 30 -48.74 -39.10 18.85
CA GLY A 30 -47.71 -39.78 18.07
C GLY A 30 -47.12 -38.90 16.96
N MET A 31 -47.97 -38.16 16.24
CA MET A 31 -47.53 -37.19 15.21
C MET A 31 -46.75 -36.02 15.83
N THR A 32 -47.21 -35.45 16.95
CA THR A 32 -46.51 -34.35 17.63
C THR A 32 -45.12 -34.76 18.12
N PHE A 33 -44.97 -35.95 18.71
CA PHE A 33 -43.66 -36.45 19.15
C PHE A 33 -42.72 -36.71 17.97
N ASN A 34 -43.22 -37.24 16.85
CA ASN A 34 -42.41 -37.44 15.64
C ASN A 34 -41.95 -36.10 15.05
N ASN A 35 -42.85 -35.11 14.94
CA ASN A 35 -42.50 -33.78 14.46
C ASN A 35 -41.51 -33.08 15.39
N SER A 36 -41.69 -33.17 16.71
CA SER A 36 -40.75 -32.60 17.69
C SER A 36 -39.36 -33.22 17.57
N LYS A 37 -39.26 -34.56 17.41
CA LYS A 37 -37.98 -35.22 17.16
C LYS A 37 -37.33 -34.78 15.84
N GLN A 38 -38.10 -34.63 14.78
CA GLN A 38 -37.59 -34.13 13.49
C GLN A 38 -37.06 -32.69 13.60
N ILE A 39 -37.78 -31.82 14.32
CA ILE A 39 -37.36 -30.45 14.58
C ILE A 39 -36.05 -30.44 15.37
N MET A 40 -35.95 -31.19 16.47
CA MET A 40 -34.70 -31.27 17.25
C MET A 40 -33.53 -31.78 16.41
N VAL A 41 -33.74 -32.83 15.59
CA VAL A 41 -32.69 -33.35 14.70
C VAL A 41 -32.27 -32.33 13.64
N THR A 42 -33.23 -31.53 13.14
CA THR A 42 -32.96 -30.46 12.16
C THR A 42 -32.22 -29.31 12.81
N GLU A 43 -32.64 -28.90 13.99
CA GLU A 43 -32.01 -27.85 14.78
C GLU A 43 -30.57 -28.23 15.17
N ASP A 44 -30.34 -29.45 15.66
CA ASP A 44 -29.00 -29.96 15.97
C ASP A 44 -28.09 -29.97 14.74
N LYS A 45 -28.65 -30.30 13.56
CA LYS A 45 -27.91 -30.27 12.30
C LYS A 45 -27.55 -28.83 11.91
N VAL A 46 -28.51 -27.90 11.99
CA VAL A 46 -28.28 -26.48 11.68
C VAL A 46 -27.25 -25.89 12.64
N GLN A 47 -27.36 -26.16 13.95
CA GLN A 47 -26.38 -25.72 14.94
C GLN A 47 -24.99 -26.31 14.65
N ALA A 48 -24.88 -27.60 14.33
CA ALA A 48 -23.60 -28.22 13.97
C ALA A 48 -22.98 -27.59 12.71
N VAL A 49 -23.77 -27.23 11.70
CA VAL A 49 -23.31 -26.48 10.51
C VAL A 49 -22.78 -25.11 10.93
N SER A 50 -23.55 -24.32 11.69
CA SER A 50 -23.12 -22.98 12.12
C SER A 50 -21.84 -23.02 12.96
N ILE A 51 -21.69 -24.02 13.83
CA ILE A 51 -20.47 -24.23 14.62
C ILE A 51 -19.28 -24.56 13.70
N ALA A 52 -19.46 -25.35 12.65
CA ALA A 52 -18.42 -25.62 11.66
C ALA A 52 -18.06 -24.34 10.86
N GLU A 53 -19.03 -23.51 10.47
CA GLU A 53 -18.77 -22.23 9.79
C GLU A 53 -17.98 -21.25 10.68
N MET A 54 -18.26 -21.23 12.00
CA MET A 54 -17.45 -20.48 12.97
C MET A 54 -16.01 -20.98 12.99
N GLY A 55 -15.79 -22.29 12.95
CA GLY A 55 -14.45 -22.87 12.89
C GLY A 55 -13.71 -22.49 11.60
N VAL A 56 -14.39 -22.47 10.45
CA VAL A 56 -13.82 -21.96 9.18
C VAL A 56 -13.37 -20.51 9.32
N THR A 57 -14.25 -19.64 9.82
CA THR A 57 -13.96 -18.22 10.00
C THR A 57 -12.78 -18.01 10.94
N TYR A 58 -12.79 -18.69 12.09
CA TYR A 58 -11.74 -18.60 13.09
C TYR A 58 -10.37 -19.02 12.54
N TYR A 59 -10.30 -20.17 11.85
CA TYR A 59 -9.06 -20.67 11.26
C TYR A 59 -8.52 -19.70 10.20
N LYS A 60 -9.40 -19.19 9.32
CA LYS A 60 -9.00 -18.21 8.29
C LYS A 60 -8.41 -16.94 8.91
N THR A 61 -9.09 -16.36 9.91
CA THR A 61 -8.62 -15.15 10.58
C THR A 61 -7.29 -15.38 11.30
N ALA A 62 -7.12 -16.52 11.97
CA ALA A 62 -5.89 -16.83 12.68
C ALA A 62 -4.69 -16.96 11.73
N ILE A 63 -4.85 -17.63 10.59
CA ILE A 63 -3.80 -17.74 9.56
C ILE A 63 -3.46 -16.38 8.96
N ILE A 64 -4.46 -15.54 8.65
CA ILE A 64 -4.23 -14.19 8.12
C ILE A 64 -3.44 -13.34 9.12
N ASN A 65 -3.82 -13.35 10.40
CA ASN A 65 -3.12 -12.59 11.43
C ASN A 65 -1.67 -13.05 11.61
N GLU A 66 -1.43 -14.36 11.63
CA GLU A 66 -0.08 -14.91 11.76
C GLU A 66 0.79 -14.57 10.53
N SER A 67 0.21 -14.65 9.32
CA SER A 67 0.91 -14.24 8.11
C SER A 67 1.30 -12.76 8.11
N ALA A 68 0.42 -11.88 8.59
CA ALA A 68 0.71 -10.45 8.74
C ALA A 68 1.71 -10.14 9.87
N ALA A 69 1.79 -10.99 10.90
CA ALA A 69 2.81 -10.90 11.94
C ALA A 69 4.19 -11.30 11.40
N LEU A 70 4.27 -12.38 10.62
CA LEU A 70 5.49 -12.83 9.95
C LEU A 70 6.00 -11.81 8.92
N GLU A 71 5.10 -11.16 8.20
CA GLU A 71 5.45 -10.06 7.29
C GLU A 71 6.17 -8.90 8.00
N LYS A 72 5.84 -8.66 9.27
CA LYS A 72 6.45 -7.62 10.11
C LYS A 72 7.69 -8.10 10.87
N ASP A 73 8.02 -9.39 10.80
CA ASP A 73 9.18 -9.95 11.49
C ASP A 73 10.47 -9.68 10.70
N GLU A 74 11.32 -8.82 11.24
CA GLU A 74 12.62 -8.46 10.65
C GLU A 74 13.57 -9.67 10.51
N THR A 75 13.48 -10.66 11.40
CA THR A 75 14.30 -11.87 11.30
C THR A 75 13.86 -12.73 10.11
N PHE A 76 12.55 -12.79 9.87
CA PHE A 76 11.97 -13.43 8.71
C PHE A 76 12.44 -12.71 7.44
N LYS A 77 12.29 -11.37 7.36
CA LYS A 77 12.78 -10.56 6.22
C LYS A 77 14.27 -10.78 5.95
N LYS A 78 15.11 -10.71 6.99
CA LYS A 78 16.56 -10.95 6.89
C LYS A 78 16.88 -12.33 6.33
N SER A 79 16.15 -13.36 6.77
CA SER A 79 16.37 -14.73 6.27
C SER A 79 16.01 -14.90 4.79
N ILE A 80 14.98 -14.19 4.31
CA ILE A 80 14.62 -14.15 2.90
C ILE A 80 15.71 -13.42 2.10
N ASN A 81 16.15 -12.25 2.57
CA ASN A 81 17.21 -11.48 1.93
C ASN A 81 18.51 -12.27 1.80
N GLN A 82 18.94 -12.95 2.87
CA GLN A 82 20.12 -13.82 2.82
C GLN A 82 20.01 -14.92 1.77
N LEU A 83 18.81 -15.47 1.55
CA LEU A 83 18.59 -16.50 0.55
C LEU A 83 18.62 -15.92 -0.88
N ILE A 84 18.06 -14.72 -1.06
CA ILE A 84 18.16 -13.97 -2.31
C ILE A 84 19.63 -13.67 -2.61
N ASP A 85 20.37 -13.15 -1.65
CA ASP A 85 21.79 -12.82 -1.76
C ASP A 85 22.61 -14.05 -2.14
N SER A 86 22.38 -15.19 -1.47
CA SER A 86 23.05 -16.44 -1.79
C SER A 86 22.73 -16.91 -3.22
N THR A 87 21.49 -16.72 -3.69
CA THR A 87 21.07 -17.08 -5.05
C THR A 87 21.74 -16.20 -6.10
N ILE A 88 21.77 -14.88 -5.87
CA ILE A 88 22.44 -13.90 -6.72
C ILE A 88 23.95 -14.21 -6.76
N TYR A 89 24.57 -14.38 -5.60
CA TYR A 89 25.99 -14.69 -5.46
C TYR A 89 26.38 -15.99 -6.17
N THR A 90 25.56 -17.05 -6.04
CA THR A 90 25.83 -18.33 -6.71
C THR A 90 25.79 -18.19 -8.23
N LYS A 91 24.94 -17.29 -8.76
CA LYS A 91 24.77 -17.11 -10.20
C LYS A 91 25.74 -16.10 -10.82
N TYR A 92 26.10 -15.04 -10.09
CA TYR A 92 26.89 -13.91 -10.61
C TYR A 92 28.20 -13.65 -9.89
N GLY A 93 28.47 -14.33 -8.78
CA GLY A 93 29.58 -14.02 -7.90
C GLY A 93 29.39 -12.70 -7.16
N THR A 94 30.50 -12.09 -6.74
CA THR A 94 30.50 -10.79 -6.06
C THR A 94 30.14 -9.68 -7.04
N ILE A 95 29.14 -8.86 -6.68
CA ILE A 95 28.80 -7.65 -7.43
C ILE A 95 29.86 -6.58 -7.11
N THR A 96 30.54 -6.10 -8.13
CA THR A 96 31.53 -5.01 -8.08
C THR A 96 31.04 -3.85 -8.93
N ALA A 97 31.58 -2.65 -8.71
CA ALA A 97 31.24 -1.49 -9.55
C ALA A 97 31.48 -1.76 -11.06
N ALA A 98 32.50 -2.56 -11.38
CA ALA A 98 32.86 -2.90 -12.75
C ALA A 98 31.88 -3.86 -13.45
N ASN A 99 31.25 -4.78 -12.70
CA ASN A 99 30.30 -5.73 -13.27
C ASN A 99 28.83 -5.35 -13.06
N LYS A 100 28.53 -4.35 -12.21
CA LYS A 100 27.18 -3.89 -11.87
C LYS A 100 26.32 -3.65 -13.10
N GLU A 101 26.78 -2.83 -14.05
CA GLU A 101 25.98 -2.48 -15.25
C GLU A 101 25.68 -3.72 -16.11
N THR A 102 26.64 -4.65 -16.20
CA THR A 102 26.45 -5.89 -16.95
C THR A 102 25.45 -6.82 -16.25
N ILE A 103 25.57 -6.98 -14.93
CA ILE A 103 24.64 -7.76 -14.11
C ILE A 103 23.25 -7.13 -14.16
N GLU A 104 23.11 -5.81 -13.99
CA GLU A 104 21.83 -5.11 -14.11
C GLU A 104 21.19 -5.33 -15.48
N LYS A 105 21.96 -5.27 -16.56
CA LYS A 105 21.46 -5.53 -17.91
C LYS A 105 21.00 -6.97 -18.12
N GLU A 106 21.74 -7.94 -17.59
CA GLU A 106 21.33 -9.36 -17.60
C GLU A 106 20.12 -9.62 -16.70
N MET A 107 20.06 -8.96 -15.54
CA MET A 107 18.95 -9.07 -14.60
C MET A 107 17.66 -8.45 -15.15
N ASN A 108 17.79 -7.37 -15.93
CA ASN A 108 16.69 -6.74 -16.65
C ASN A 108 16.22 -7.53 -17.88
N SER A 109 16.86 -8.66 -18.21
CA SER A 109 16.30 -9.59 -19.20
C SER A 109 15.07 -10.30 -18.61
N THR A 110 14.01 -10.44 -19.41
CA THR A 110 12.69 -10.91 -18.97
C THR A 110 12.71 -12.27 -18.26
N ASN A 111 13.64 -13.15 -18.65
CA ASN A 111 13.75 -14.48 -18.07
C ASN A 111 14.39 -14.44 -16.67
N TYR A 112 15.39 -13.60 -16.45
CA TYR A 112 16.09 -13.55 -15.16
C TYR A 112 15.20 -12.99 -14.05
N PHE A 113 14.52 -11.87 -14.28
CA PHE A 113 13.67 -11.28 -13.24
C PHE A 113 12.51 -12.23 -12.89
N SER A 114 12.00 -12.98 -13.86
CA SER A 114 11.05 -14.06 -13.61
C SER A 114 11.65 -15.17 -12.75
N ASP A 115 12.87 -15.63 -13.04
CA ASP A 115 13.56 -16.67 -12.26
C ASP A 115 13.88 -16.22 -10.83
N LEU A 116 14.33 -14.97 -10.66
CA LEU A 116 14.66 -14.42 -9.34
C LEU A 116 13.40 -14.15 -8.52
N LYS A 117 12.35 -13.61 -9.14
CA LYS A 117 11.03 -13.46 -8.50
C LYS A 117 10.49 -14.82 -8.09
N GLU A 118 10.65 -15.85 -8.94
CA GLU A 118 10.23 -17.21 -8.63
C GLU A 118 11.05 -17.81 -7.49
N ALA A 119 12.37 -17.66 -7.49
CA ALA A 119 13.25 -18.15 -6.43
C ALA A 119 12.93 -17.45 -5.09
N THR A 120 12.70 -16.15 -5.12
CA THR A 120 12.32 -15.35 -3.95
C THR A 120 10.95 -15.75 -3.44
N ALA A 121 9.98 -15.94 -4.34
CA ALA A 121 8.64 -16.37 -3.98
C ALA A 121 8.69 -17.79 -3.41
N ALA A 122 9.51 -18.68 -3.97
CA ALA A 122 9.73 -20.03 -3.45
C ALA A 122 10.38 -20.02 -2.06
N ALA A 123 11.35 -19.13 -1.82
CA ALA A 123 11.97 -18.93 -0.52
C ALA A 123 10.95 -18.48 0.53
N TYR A 124 10.20 -17.44 0.18
CA TYR A 124 9.14 -16.88 1.00
C TYR A 124 8.08 -17.95 1.32
N ARG A 125 7.60 -18.67 0.29
CA ARG A 125 6.67 -19.81 0.45
C ARG A 125 7.20 -20.84 1.42
N LYS A 126 8.45 -21.28 1.25
CA LYS A 126 9.05 -22.33 2.08
C LYS A 126 9.17 -21.90 3.54
N LYS A 127 9.57 -20.65 3.80
CA LYS A 127 9.74 -20.14 5.17
C LYS A 127 8.38 -19.86 5.83
N LEU A 128 7.45 -19.26 5.11
CA LEU A 128 6.08 -19.04 5.57
C LEU A 128 5.39 -20.38 5.86
N GLN A 129 5.58 -21.37 4.97
CA GLN A 129 5.14 -22.75 5.16
C GLN A 129 5.69 -23.36 6.45
N SER A 130 7.01 -23.32 6.68
CA SER A 130 7.58 -23.95 7.89
C SER A 130 7.04 -23.31 9.17
N ASN A 131 6.94 -21.98 9.19
CA ASN A 131 6.47 -21.25 10.36
C ASN A 131 4.98 -21.52 10.62
N LEU A 132 4.15 -21.55 9.57
CA LEU A 132 2.73 -21.85 9.70
C LEU A 132 2.47 -23.32 10.01
N GLU A 133 3.27 -24.26 9.51
CA GLU A 133 3.19 -25.68 9.90
C GLU A 133 3.54 -25.87 11.38
N GLU A 134 4.61 -25.22 11.86
CA GLU A 134 4.97 -25.23 13.28
C GLU A 134 3.86 -24.63 14.14
N TRP A 135 3.36 -23.45 13.77
CA TRP A 135 2.26 -22.79 14.44
C TRP A 135 1.01 -23.68 14.44
N ASN A 136 0.63 -24.26 13.30
CA ASN A 136 -0.54 -25.12 13.18
C ASN A 136 -0.42 -26.39 14.04
N ASN A 137 0.77 -27.01 14.05
CA ASN A 137 1.06 -28.17 14.90
C ASN A 137 0.98 -27.84 16.40
N ASN A 138 1.35 -26.62 16.78
CA ASN A 138 1.29 -26.17 18.18
C ASN A 138 -0.11 -25.68 18.57
N PHE A 139 -0.80 -25.01 17.66
CA PHE A 139 -2.05 -24.33 17.93
C PHE A 139 -3.25 -25.27 17.78
N PHE A 140 -3.38 -26.00 16.67
CA PHE A 140 -4.60 -26.75 16.35
C PHE A 140 -4.57 -28.24 16.66
N LYS A 141 -3.40 -28.83 16.92
CA LYS A 141 -3.29 -30.26 17.27
C LYS A 141 -4.07 -30.63 18.55
N THR A 142 -4.39 -29.64 19.40
CA THR A 142 -5.15 -29.84 20.63
C THR A 142 -6.35 -28.90 20.78
N LEU A 143 -6.64 -28.05 19.78
CA LEU A 143 -7.67 -27.03 19.94
C LEU A 143 -9.06 -27.60 19.68
N ILE A 144 -9.75 -27.91 20.77
CA ILE A 144 -11.21 -28.09 20.80
C ILE A 144 -11.77 -26.82 21.43
N VAL A 145 -12.44 -25.98 20.62
CA VAL A 145 -13.03 -24.73 21.12
C VAL A 145 -14.48 -24.98 21.48
N SER A 146 -14.83 -24.77 22.75
CA SER A 146 -16.22 -24.77 23.21
C SER A 146 -16.87 -23.44 22.82
N VAL A 147 -17.99 -23.50 22.09
CA VAL A 147 -18.74 -22.31 21.66
C VAL A 147 -19.58 -21.76 22.81
N ASP A 148 -19.98 -22.62 23.74
CA ASP A 148 -20.67 -22.27 24.97
C ASP A 148 -20.01 -22.93 26.20
N ASN A 149 -20.40 -22.49 27.39
CA ASN A 149 -19.91 -23.09 28.65
C ASN A 149 -20.43 -24.53 28.86
N SER A 150 -21.34 -25.02 28.01
CA SER A 150 -21.72 -26.41 27.99
C SER A 150 -20.72 -27.17 27.12
N SER A 151 -20.16 -28.27 27.58
CA SER A 151 -19.14 -29.03 26.82
C SER A 151 -19.68 -29.73 25.57
N LYS A 152 -20.84 -29.29 25.04
CA LYS A 152 -21.63 -29.99 24.04
C LYS A 152 -21.52 -29.36 22.65
N GLN A 153 -21.19 -28.07 22.54
CA GLN A 153 -20.99 -27.39 21.27
C GLN A 153 -19.52 -27.09 21.07
N LEU A 154 -18.89 -27.83 20.16
CA LEU A 154 -17.45 -27.79 19.95
C LEU A 154 -17.15 -27.69 18.45
N PHE A 155 -16.14 -26.92 18.07
CA PHE A 155 -15.51 -27.07 16.76
C PHE A 155 -14.06 -27.54 16.88
N SER A 156 -13.61 -28.24 15.86
CA SER A 156 -12.21 -28.64 15.67
C SER A 156 -11.82 -28.51 14.21
N ILE A 157 -10.55 -28.20 13.93
CA ILE A 157 -9.99 -28.16 12.58
C ILE A 157 -9.17 -29.42 12.34
N ALA A 158 -9.42 -30.10 11.22
CA ALA A 158 -8.78 -31.36 10.85
C ALA A 158 -8.33 -31.36 9.39
N ASN A 159 -7.59 -32.41 9.01
CA ASN A 159 -7.19 -32.68 7.62
C ASN A 159 -6.54 -31.49 6.89
N ILE A 160 -5.78 -30.68 7.64
CA ILE A 160 -5.12 -29.49 7.11
C ILE A 160 -4.05 -29.93 6.11
N LYS A 161 -4.22 -29.47 4.87
CA LYS A 161 -3.29 -29.65 3.77
C LYS A 161 -2.85 -28.30 3.29
N GLN A 162 -1.57 -28.16 3.04
CA GLN A 162 -1.01 -26.99 2.39
C GLN A 162 -0.52 -27.36 0.99
N SER A 163 -0.83 -26.51 0.02
CA SER A 163 -0.24 -26.56 -1.31
C SER A 163 0.26 -25.18 -1.71
N ASN A 164 1.18 -25.15 -2.67
CA ASN A 164 1.82 -23.94 -3.13
C ASN A 164 1.49 -23.77 -4.62
N THR A 165 1.15 -22.55 -5.02
CA THR A 165 1.14 -22.15 -6.43
C THR A 165 2.32 -21.20 -6.69
N LYS A 166 2.42 -20.72 -7.94
CA LYS A 166 3.42 -19.72 -8.32
C LYS A 166 3.26 -18.41 -7.53
N ASP A 167 2.01 -18.01 -7.25
CA ASP A 167 1.70 -16.67 -6.74
C ASP A 167 0.93 -16.71 -5.40
N SER A 168 0.73 -17.89 -4.82
CA SER A 168 -0.03 -18.04 -3.57
C SER A 168 0.29 -19.32 -2.78
N ILE A 169 -0.08 -19.31 -1.50
CA ILE A 169 -0.18 -20.51 -0.65
C ILE A 169 -1.66 -20.83 -0.47
N ILE A 170 -2.04 -22.09 -0.68
CA ILE A 170 -3.41 -22.56 -0.50
C ILE A 170 -3.46 -23.52 0.69
N TYR A 171 -4.25 -23.16 1.70
CA TYR A 171 -4.64 -24.05 2.79
C TYR A 171 -5.98 -24.69 2.46
N SER A 172 -6.07 -26.01 2.56
CA SER A 172 -7.32 -26.76 2.53
C SER A 172 -7.49 -27.47 3.86
N PHE A 173 -8.67 -27.40 4.47
CA PHE A 173 -8.91 -27.95 5.80
C PHE A 173 -10.38 -28.31 6.00
N ASP A 174 -10.63 -29.19 6.96
CA ASP A 174 -11.96 -29.60 7.36
C ASP A 174 -12.30 -28.92 8.69
N SER A 175 -13.40 -28.17 8.75
CA SER A 175 -13.97 -27.69 10.01
C SER A 175 -15.08 -28.63 10.46
N ILE A 176 -14.90 -29.23 11.64
CA ILE A 176 -15.82 -30.20 12.21
C ILE A 176 -16.58 -29.51 13.34
N GLY A 177 -17.87 -29.26 13.12
CA GLY A 177 -18.79 -28.75 14.13
C GLY A 177 -19.55 -29.90 14.79
N LYS A 178 -19.57 -29.93 16.12
CA LYS A 178 -20.19 -30.99 16.91
C LYS A 178 -21.16 -30.41 17.93
N THR A 179 -22.38 -30.94 17.93
CA THR A 179 -23.36 -30.80 19.02
C THR A 179 -23.43 -32.11 19.82
N ALA A 180 -24.37 -32.24 20.76
CA ALA A 180 -24.49 -33.45 21.58
C ALA A 180 -24.66 -34.73 20.73
N ASP A 181 -25.50 -34.66 19.68
CA ASP A 181 -25.93 -35.82 18.92
C ASP A 181 -25.56 -35.77 17.42
N LYS A 182 -24.98 -34.66 16.94
CA LYS A 182 -24.63 -34.46 15.53
C LYS A 182 -23.20 -33.97 15.35
N THR A 183 -22.64 -34.35 14.21
CA THR A 183 -21.33 -33.91 13.75
C THR A 183 -21.45 -33.57 12.27
N VAL A 184 -21.00 -32.38 11.91
CA VAL A 184 -20.97 -31.87 10.54
C VAL A 184 -19.54 -31.50 10.21
N THR A 185 -19.08 -31.87 9.02
CA THR A 185 -17.77 -31.52 8.50
C THR A 185 -17.95 -30.61 7.29
N LEU A 186 -17.31 -29.45 7.30
CA LEU A 186 -17.24 -28.52 6.18
C LEU A 186 -15.82 -28.47 5.64
N ASN A 187 -15.67 -28.69 4.34
CA ASN A 187 -14.37 -28.57 3.67
C ASN A 187 -14.21 -27.12 3.22
N SER A 188 -13.10 -26.49 3.56
CA SER A 188 -12.81 -25.10 3.21
C SER A 188 -11.39 -24.93 2.69
N SER A 189 -11.17 -23.87 1.93
CA SER A 189 -9.84 -23.41 1.54
C SER A 189 -9.61 -21.92 1.80
N LEU A 190 -8.34 -21.56 1.98
CA LEU A 190 -7.85 -20.19 2.10
C LEU A 190 -6.65 -20.01 1.18
N THR A 191 -6.66 -18.96 0.36
CA THR A 191 -5.54 -18.59 -0.51
C THR A 191 -4.88 -17.35 0.07
N ILE A 192 -3.58 -17.43 0.36
CA ILE A 192 -2.75 -16.29 0.77
C ILE A 192 -1.94 -15.86 -0.47
N PRO A 193 -2.25 -14.72 -1.10
CA PRO A 193 -1.46 -14.23 -2.22
C PRO A 193 -0.06 -13.81 -1.74
N ILE A 194 0.96 -14.09 -2.55
CA ILE A 194 2.33 -13.64 -2.31
C ILE A 194 2.65 -12.55 -3.31
N THR A 195 2.70 -11.32 -2.81
CA THR A 195 3.20 -10.17 -3.54
C THR A 195 4.62 -9.91 -3.08
N LEU A 196 5.56 -9.84 -4.03
CA LEU A 196 6.94 -9.47 -3.74
C LEU A 196 7.19 -8.07 -4.27
N ASP A 197 7.84 -7.27 -3.46
CA ASP A 197 8.38 -5.99 -3.89
C ASP A 197 9.46 -6.17 -4.96
N PRO A 198 9.71 -5.13 -5.77
CA PRO A 198 10.85 -5.11 -6.68
C PRO A 198 12.16 -5.31 -5.92
N ILE A 199 13.00 -6.23 -6.40
CA ILE A 199 14.34 -6.46 -5.84
C ILE A 199 15.24 -5.31 -6.31
N ILE A 200 15.87 -4.62 -5.35
CA ILE A 200 16.83 -3.53 -5.60
C ILE A 200 18.23 -4.06 -5.30
N LEU A 201 19.16 -3.91 -6.26
CA LEU A 201 20.58 -4.17 -6.05
C LEU A 201 21.27 -2.90 -5.54
N GLU A 202 21.92 -2.98 -4.40
CA GLU A 202 22.89 -1.98 -3.92
C GLU A 202 24.31 -2.51 -4.14
N VAL A 203 25.25 -1.61 -4.42
CA VAL A 203 26.66 -2.00 -4.56
C VAL A 203 27.22 -2.15 -3.16
N ALA A 204 28.00 -3.19 -2.92
CA ALA A 204 28.85 -3.20 -1.74
C ALA A 204 29.79 -1.98 -1.86
N ASN A 205 29.62 -1.00 -0.98
CA ASN A 205 30.58 0.10 -0.87
C ASN A 205 31.94 -0.53 -0.64
N GLU A 206 32.87 -0.32 -1.57
CA GLU A 206 34.27 -0.64 -1.33
C GLU A 206 34.65 0.14 -0.09
N GLU A 207 34.93 -0.57 1.01
CA GLU A 207 35.57 0.04 2.16
C GLU A 207 36.88 0.61 1.63
N GLU A 208 36.93 1.94 1.45
CA GLU A 208 38.16 2.64 1.14
C GLU A 208 39.17 2.23 2.22
N GLU A 209 40.14 1.40 1.83
CA GLU A 209 41.30 1.13 2.66
C GLU A 209 41.88 2.50 3.02
N ASN A 210 41.84 2.82 4.32
CA ASN A 210 42.34 4.07 4.87
C ASN A 210 43.83 4.22 4.54
N ASP A 211 44.14 4.81 3.38
CA ASP A 211 45.48 5.26 3.08
C ASP A 211 45.71 6.59 3.82
N SER A 212 46.55 6.53 4.84
CA SER A 212 46.96 7.64 5.69
C SER A 212 47.80 8.65 4.89
N GLY A 213 47.13 9.48 4.08
CA GLY A 213 47.75 10.49 3.24
C GLY A 213 47.25 11.91 3.54
N ASN A 214 47.98 12.62 4.40
CA ASN A 214 47.80 14.04 4.73
C ASN A 214 47.79 14.94 3.48
N SER A 215 46.64 15.54 3.13
CA SER A 215 46.58 16.79 2.34
C SER A 215 45.19 17.43 2.42
N GLY A 216 45.15 18.71 2.81
CA GLY A 216 43.93 19.51 2.85
C GLY A 216 43.46 19.90 1.45
N GLY A 217 42.15 19.77 1.20
CA GLY A 217 41.55 20.21 -0.06
C GLY A 217 40.04 19.99 -0.09
N THR A 218 39.30 21.08 0.09
CA THR A 218 37.98 21.40 -0.48
C THR A 218 37.01 20.24 -0.81
N GLY A 219 36.03 20.06 0.09
CA GLY A 219 34.60 19.87 -0.22
C GLY A 219 34.23 18.96 -1.38
N ASN A 220 34.41 17.65 -1.20
CA ASN A 220 33.84 16.66 -2.09
C ASN A 220 32.40 16.35 -1.61
N SER A 221 31.39 16.72 -2.40
CA SER A 221 30.00 16.33 -2.14
C SER A 221 29.89 14.83 -2.41
N GLY A 222 29.85 14.01 -1.35
CA GLY A 222 29.61 12.58 -1.47
C GLY A 222 28.32 12.35 -2.26
N ASN A 223 28.45 11.71 -3.42
CA ASN A 223 27.34 11.24 -4.23
C ASN A 223 26.61 10.14 -3.44
N TYR A 224 25.62 10.54 -2.65
CA TYR A 224 24.56 9.66 -2.15
C TYR A 224 23.66 9.30 -3.36
N SER A 225 24.14 8.43 -4.25
CA SER A 225 23.36 7.93 -5.38
C SER A 225 22.76 6.55 -5.15
N ASP A 226 22.92 5.97 -3.96
CA ASP A 226 22.35 4.66 -3.69
C ASP A 226 20.94 4.75 -3.09
N ILE A 227 20.20 3.71 -3.47
CA ILE A 227 18.90 3.26 -2.98
C ILE A 227 17.70 3.94 -3.66
N TYR A 228 16.73 3.10 -4.05
CA TYR A 228 15.44 3.41 -4.69
C TYR A 228 15.46 3.55 -6.22
N GLN A 229 15.78 2.46 -6.93
CA GLN A 229 15.24 2.28 -8.28
C GLN A 229 13.71 2.22 -8.20
N THR A 230 13.08 3.19 -8.84
CA THR A 230 11.67 3.19 -9.17
C THR A 230 11.45 2.02 -10.13
N GLY A 231 10.71 0.98 -9.70
CA GLY A 231 10.45 -0.28 -10.44
C GLY A 231 9.58 -0.09 -11.69
N LEU A 232 9.99 0.85 -12.54
CA LEU A 232 9.23 1.48 -13.61
C LEU A 232 9.18 0.62 -14.87
N THR A 233 8.11 -0.14 -15.09
CA THR A 233 7.92 -0.74 -16.42
C THR A 233 6.80 -0.12 -17.25
N GLY A 234 5.86 0.65 -16.71
CA GLY A 234 4.84 1.36 -17.53
C GLY A 234 4.17 0.47 -18.60
N ASN A 235 4.05 -0.82 -18.29
CA ASN A 235 3.67 -1.90 -19.20
C ASN A 235 2.55 -2.74 -18.56
N GLU A 236 1.73 -2.14 -17.68
CA GLU A 236 0.63 -2.86 -17.03
C GLU A 236 -0.53 -3.10 -18.00
N ILE A 237 -0.62 -2.31 -19.08
CA ILE A 237 -1.62 -2.49 -20.13
C ILE A 237 -0.97 -3.17 -21.34
N SER A 238 -1.17 -4.49 -21.43
CA SER A 238 -0.69 -5.25 -22.58
C SER A 238 -1.35 -4.81 -23.89
N ASN A 239 -0.57 -4.81 -24.97
CA ASN A 239 -1.07 -4.57 -26.33
C ASN A 239 -2.20 -5.57 -26.65
N PRO A 240 -3.42 -5.13 -27.03
CA PRO A 240 -4.55 -6.01 -27.34
C PRO A 240 -4.38 -6.92 -28.56
N GLY A 241 -3.24 -6.90 -29.24
CA GLY A 241 -3.00 -7.63 -30.48
C GLY A 241 -3.71 -6.99 -31.68
N ASN A 242 -3.90 -7.75 -32.74
CA ASN A 242 -4.64 -7.28 -33.92
C ASN A 242 -6.13 -7.49 -33.71
N LEU A 243 -6.91 -6.41 -33.77
CA LEU A 243 -8.37 -6.43 -33.66
C LEU A 243 -9.03 -6.23 -35.03
N ASN A 244 -10.34 -6.46 -35.11
CA ASN A 244 -11.10 -6.15 -36.32
C ASN A 244 -11.13 -4.65 -36.58
N SER A 245 -11.17 -4.23 -37.85
CA SER A 245 -11.29 -2.81 -38.18
C SER A 245 -12.58 -2.22 -37.60
N CYS A 246 -12.47 -1.05 -36.99
CA CYS A 246 -13.63 -0.29 -36.53
C CYS A 246 -14.45 0.26 -37.71
N VAL A 247 -15.72 0.58 -37.47
CA VAL A 247 -16.57 1.26 -38.45
C VAL A 247 -16.01 2.67 -38.73
N ASN A 248 -15.84 3.01 -40.02
CA ASN A 248 -15.35 4.30 -40.48
C ASN A 248 -16.20 4.77 -41.68
N PRO A 249 -16.86 5.94 -41.63
CA PRO A 249 -16.89 6.92 -40.52
C PRO A 249 -17.67 6.43 -39.30
N ILE A 250 -17.37 7.00 -38.12
CA ILE A 250 -18.12 6.73 -36.88
C ILE A 250 -19.51 7.36 -37.02
N PRO A 251 -20.61 6.58 -36.95
CA PRO A 251 -21.95 7.12 -36.99
C PRO A 251 -22.20 8.14 -35.86
N ASN A 252 -23.06 9.12 -36.10
CA ASN A 252 -23.53 10.00 -35.03
C ASN A 252 -24.20 9.15 -33.93
N ASN A 253 -23.85 9.38 -32.67
CA ASN A 253 -24.33 8.63 -31.49
C ASN A 253 -23.92 7.14 -31.47
N TYR A 254 -22.80 6.78 -32.10
CA TYR A 254 -22.26 5.44 -31.99
C TYR A 254 -21.89 5.12 -30.54
N SER A 255 -22.41 4.00 -30.01
CA SER A 255 -22.10 3.49 -28.68
C SER A 255 -21.12 2.34 -28.80
N PHE A 256 -19.90 2.53 -28.31
CA PHE A 256 -18.91 1.47 -28.20
C PHE A 256 -19.27 0.60 -26.99
N SER A 257 -19.97 -0.51 -27.23
CA SER A 257 -20.33 -1.48 -26.18
C SER A 257 -20.03 -2.92 -26.59
N ASN A 258 -19.53 -3.71 -25.64
CA ASN A 258 -19.31 -5.16 -25.75
C ASN A 258 -18.55 -5.61 -27.01
N SER A 259 -17.61 -4.80 -27.50
CA SER A 259 -16.84 -5.16 -28.69
C SER A 259 -15.40 -4.64 -28.64
N LYS A 260 -14.61 -5.11 -29.59
CA LYS A 260 -13.18 -4.82 -29.71
C LYS A 260 -12.91 -4.46 -31.17
N CYS A 261 -12.27 -3.32 -31.41
CA CYS A 261 -11.89 -2.95 -32.76
C CYS A 261 -10.62 -2.10 -32.78
N GLN A 262 -10.04 -1.95 -33.97
CA GLN A 262 -8.90 -1.07 -34.19
C GLN A 262 -9.08 -0.11 -35.37
N TYR A 263 -8.48 1.07 -35.25
CA TYR A 263 -8.21 1.97 -36.38
C TYR A 263 -6.72 1.95 -36.74
N SER A 264 -6.41 2.29 -37.99
CA SER A 264 -5.04 2.45 -38.48
C SER A 264 -4.73 3.93 -38.72
N GLY A 265 -3.52 4.36 -38.35
CA GLY A 265 -3.11 5.75 -38.47
C GLY A 265 -3.77 6.68 -37.45
N THR A 266 -3.60 7.99 -37.65
CA THR A 266 -4.19 9.00 -36.77
C THR A 266 -5.71 9.01 -36.91
N THR A 267 -6.41 8.84 -35.80
CA THR A 267 -7.87 8.74 -35.74
C THR A 267 -8.44 9.84 -34.86
N SER A 268 -9.51 10.50 -35.32
CA SER A 268 -10.24 11.48 -34.54
C SER A 268 -11.68 11.04 -34.33
N ILE A 269 -12.15 11.09 -33.08
CA ILE A 269 -13.55 10.87 -32.71
C ILE A 269 -14.13 12.24 -32.34
N THR A 270 -14.99 12.76 -33.21
CA THR A 270 -15.56 14.12 -33.13
C THR A 270 -17.03 14.13 -32.76
N THR A 271 -17.57 12.99 -32.31
CA THR A 271 -18.94 12.85 -31.85
C THR A 271 -18.93 12.43 -30.39
N ASN A 272 -19.92 12.88 -29.62
CA ASN A 272 -20.08 12.41 -28.25
C ASN A 272 -20.33 10.90 -28.27
N THR A 273 -19.65 10.17 -27.39
CA THR A 273 -19.72 8.71 -27.39
C THR A 273 -19.71 8.13 -25.98
N ASN A 274 -20.12 6.87 -25.88
CA ASN A 274 -20.00 6.04 -24.70
C ASN A 274 -19.03 4.90 -25.04
N ILE A 275 -18.09 4.61 -24.14
CA ILE A 275 -17.10 3.55 -24.27
C ILE A 275 -17.22 2.66 -23.04
N ASN A 276 -18.06 1.64 -23.10
CA ASN A 276 -18.33 0.76 -21.96
C ASN A 276 -18.08 -0.69 -22.35
N ASP A 277 -17.36 -1.43 -21.51
CA ASP A 277 -17.02 -2.83 -21.78
C ASP A 277 -16.35 -3.02 -23.16
N TYR A 278 -15.45 -2.10 -23.52
CA TYR A 278 -14.91 -1.97 -24.87
C TYR A 278 -13.38 -1.99 -24.91
N ILE A 279 -12.81 -2.54 -25.98
CA ILE A 279 -11.38 -2.40 -26.28
C ILE A 279 -11.21 -1.65 -27.61
N LEU A 280 -10.76 -0.40 -27.51
CA LEU A 280 -10.45 0.44 -28.67
C LEU A 280 -8.93 0.51 -28.83
N LYS A 281 -8.42 0.04 -29.97
CA LYS A 281 -7.02 0.17 -30.34
C LYS A 281 -6.84 1.16 -31.50
N VAL A 282 -5.79 1.98 -31.47
CA VAL A 282 -5.42 2.87 -32.56
C VAL A 282 -3.94 2.69 -32.86
N ASN A 283 -3.63 2.20 -34.07
CA ASN A 283 -2.26 2.08 -34.57
C ASN A 283 -1.79 3.44 -35.13
N GLY A 284 -1.72 4.44 -34.26
CA GLY A 284 -1.42 5.84 -34.59
C GLY A 284 -1.80 6.74 -33.42
N ALA A 285 -1.95 8.04 -33.66
CA ALA A 285 -2.45 8.96 -32.63
C ALA A 285 -3.99 8.90 -32.53
N LEU A 286 -4.53 9.09 -31.33
CA LEU A 286 -5.97 9.16 -31.09
C LEU A 286 -6.35 10.54 -30.54
N ILE A 287 -7.30 11.20 -31.20
CA ILE A 287 -7.83 12.50 -30.79
C ILE A 287 -9.33 12.35 -30.48
N LEU A 288 -9.71 12.52 -29.22
CA LEU A 288 -11.11 12.54 -28.79
C LEU A 288 -11.54 14.00 -28.65
N SER A 289 -12.11 14.54 -29.72
CA SER A 289 -12.48 15.96 -29.80
C SER A 289 -13.79 16.29 -29.07
N SER A 290 -14.58 15.26 -28.75
CA SER A 290 -15.90 15.38 -28.13
C SER A 290 -15.96 14.67 -26.79
N ASN A 291 -17.07 14.85 -26.06
CA ASN A 291 -17.22 14.28 -24.73
C ASN A 291 -17.36 12.75 -24.81
N ILE A 292 -16.70 12.07 -23.89
CA ILE A 292 -17.03 10.68 -23.55
C ILE A 292 -17.98 10.74 -22.36
N ASN A 293 -19.25 10.46 -22.61
CA ASN A 293 -20.28 10.59 -21.59
C ASN A 293 -20.23 9.45 -20.56
N SER A 294 -19.61 8.32 -20.90
CA SER A 294 -19.40 7.19 -20.02
C SER A 294 -18.20 6.37 -20.49
N PHE A 295 -17.22 6.14 -19.61
CA PHE A 295 -16.04 5.34 -19.89
C PHE A 295 -15.75 4.33 -18.77
N ASN A 296 -16.38 3.15 -18.84
CA ASN A 296 -16.33 2.16 -17.76
C ASN A 296 -15.83 0.79 -18.27
N ARG A 297 -15.03 0.09 -17.45
CA ARG A 297 -14.50 -1.27 -17.72
C ARG A 297 -13.94 -1.44 -19.13
N SER A 298 -13.20 -0.43 -19.59
CA SER A 298 -12.79 -0.34 -20.99
C SER A 298 -11.30 -0.06 -21.12
N THR A 299 -10.75 -0.49 -22.25
CA THR A 299 -9.35 -0.28 -22.62
C THR A 299 -9.27 0.62 -23.84
N LEU A 300 -8.53 1.71 -23.72
CA LEU A 300 -8.11 2.55 -24.83
C LEU A 300 -6.61 2.39 -25.00
N TYR A 301 -6.19 1.96 -26.19
CA TYR A 301 -4.80 1.66 -26.49
C TYR A 301 -4.36 2.40 -27.76
N SER A 302 -3.53 3.43 -27.61
CA SER A 302 -2.97 4.20 -28.72
C SER A 302 -1.47 3.91 -28.85
N THR A 303 -0.97 3.58 -30.05
CA THR A 303 0.49 3.44 -30.25
C THR A 303 1.21 4.78 -30.43
N GLY A 304 0.47 5.86 -30.72
CA GLY A 304 0.97 7.22 -30.77
C GLY A 304 0.42 8.07 -29.63
N ASP A 305 0.36 9.38 -29.83
CA ASP A 305 -0.21 10.32 -28.86
C ASP A 305 -1.69 10.06 -28.60
N LEU A 306 -2.15 10.42 -27.40
CA LEU A 306 -3.56 10.42 -27.04
C LEU A 306 -3.94 11.82 -26.53
N THR A 307 -4.86 12.46 -27.24
CA THR A 307 -5.41 13.76 -26.84
C THR A 307 -6.91 13.63 -26.62
N VAL A 308 -7.37 14.02 -25.44
CA VAL A 308 -8.79 14.09 -25.09
C VAL A 308 -9.13 15.56 -24.84
N ASN A 309 -9.78 16.18 -25.82
CA ASN A 309 -10.19 17.58 -25.76
C ASN A 309 -11.60 17.76 -25.15
N GLY A 310 -12.44 16.73 -25.24
CA GLY A 310 -13.73 16.70 -24.56
C GLY A 310 -13.63 16.27 -23.10
N ASN A 311 -14.76 16.30 -22.41
CA ASN A 311 -14.87 15.79 -21.05
C ASN A 311 -14.85 14.26 -21.04
N LEU A 312 -14.06 13.67 -20.14
CA LEU A 312 -14.08 12.25 -19.82
C LEU A 312 -14.97 12.03 -18.58
N ASN A 313 -16.16 11.45 -18.75
CA ASN A 313 -17.09 11.15 -17.67
C ASN A 313 -17.23 9.64 -17.43
N GLY A 314 -17.59 9.26 -16.20
CA GLY A 314 -17.87 7.87 -15.81
C GLY A 314 -16.63 6.97 -15.74
N ASN A 315 -15.53 7.47 -15.20
CA ASN A 315 -14.17 6.89 -15.32
C ASN A 315 -13.88 5.82 -14.25
N SER A 316 -14.47 4.63 -14.40
CA SER A 316 -14.22 3.52 -13.47
C SER A 316 -13.64 2.30 -14.18
N THR A 317 -12.65 1.67 -13.56
CA THR A 317 -12.04 0.42 -14.06
C THR A 317 -11.53 0.56 -15.50
N ILE A 318 -10.95 1.72 -15.84
CA ILE A 318 -10.44 1.98 -17.20
C ILE A 318 -8.94 1.71 -17.29
N LYS A 319 -8.52 1.32 -18.49
CA LYS A 319 -7.13 1.15 -18.87
C LYS A 319 -6.83 2.06 -20.05
N ILE A 320 -5.96 3.04 -19.86
CA ILE A 320 -5.54 3.96 -20.92
C ILE A 320 -4.05 3.80 -21.17
N HIS A 321 -3.68 3.42 -22.38
CA HIS A 321 -2.30 3.35 -22.83
C HIS A 321 -2.05 4.31 -24.00
N SER A 322 -0.93 5.02 -23.95
CA SER A 322 -0.37 5.77 -25.09
C SER A 322 1.13 5.48 -25.26
N GLY A 323 1.51 5.03 -26.46
CA GLY A 323 2.91 4.92 -26.86
C GLY A 323 3.59 6.27 -27.10
N GLY A 324 2.81 7.36 -27.12
CA GLY A 324 3.28 8.74 -27.17
C GLY A 324 2.96 9.51 -25.90
N SER A 325 2.62 10.78 -26.04
CA SER A 325 2.19 11.66 -24.95
C SER A 325 0.67 11.59 -24.73
N ILE A 326 0.24 11.77 -23.48
CA ILE A 326 -1.16 11.89 -23.09
C ILE A 326 -1.50 13.33 -22.73
N SER A 327 -2.64 13.82 -23.21
CA SER A 327 -3.21 15.10 -22.80
C SER A 327 -4.71 14.98 -22.54
N PHE A 328 -5.15 15.30 -21.32
CA PHE A 328 -6.55 15.42 -20.94
C PHE A 328 -6.87 16.88 -20.63
N SER A 329 -7.70 17.50 -21.46
CA SER A 329 -8.19 18.86 -21.25
C SER A 329 -9.21 18.96 -20.12
N SER A 330 -9.89 17.86 -19.79
CA SER A 330 -10.88 17.81 -18.71
C SER A 330 -11.19 16.38 -18.28
N LEU A 331 -10.89 16.08 -17.00
CA LEU A 331 -11.37 14.89 -16.30
C LEU A 331 -12.43 15.34 -15.29
N ASN A 332 -13.70 15.27 -15.68
CA ASN A 332 -14.80 15.78 -14.84
C ASN A 332 -15.05 14.90 -13.61
N ASP A 333 -14.92 13.59 -13.78
CA ASP A 333 -15.16 12.59 -12.75
C ASP A 333 -13.87 12.01 -12.18
N THR A 334 -13.99 11.41 -10.99
CA THR A 334 -12.90 10.66 -10.36
C THR A 334 -12.52 9.45 -11.21
N VAL A 335 -11.24 9.37 -11.58
CA VAL A 335 -10.61 8.19 -12.19
C VAL A 335 -10.43 7.13 -11.10
N SER A 336 -11.29 6.10 -11.12
CA SER A 336 -11.41 5.11 -10.05
C SER A 336 -11.00 3.71 -10.49
N ASN A 337 -10.22 2.99 -9.67
CA ASN A 337 -9.79 1.60 -9.97
C ASN A 337 -9.12 1.45 -11.34
N SER A 338 -8.37 2.46 -11.78
CA SER A 338 -7.97 2.62 -13.18
C SER A 338 -6.46 2.72 -13.35
N ILE A 339 -6.00 2.41 -14.56
CA ILE A 339 -4.58 2.51 -14.94
C ILE A 339 -4.47 3.47 -16.12
N ILE A 340 -3.60 4.46 -16.02
CA ILE A 340 -3.22 5.36 -17.11
C ILE A 340 -1.71 5.24 -17.30
N GLU A 341 -1.24 4.86 -18.48
CA GLU A 341 0.17 4.81 -18.81
C GLU A 341 0.50 5.53 -20.12
N SER A 342 1.61 6.28 -20.12
CA SER A 342 2.13 7.02 -21.26
C SER A 342 3.63 6.83 -21.36
N ALA A 343 4.14 6.50 -22.55
CA ALA A 343 5.59 6.45 -22.77
C ALA A 343 6.22 7.86 -22.87
N GLY A 344 5.46 8.85 -23.35
CA GLY A 344 5.85 10.25 -23.47
C GLY A 344 5.42 11.11 -22.28
N ASN A 345 5.06 12.37 -22.54
CA ASN A 345 4.67 13.34 -21.52
C ASN A 345 3.19 13.21 -21.13
N GLY A 346 2.82 13.71 -19.95
CA GLY A 346 1.43 13.73 -19.47
C GLY A 346 0.96 15.14 -19.14
N THR A 347 -0.19 15.57 -19.68
CA THR A 347 -0.85 16.82 -19.26
C THR A 347 -2.25 16.53 -18.75
N PHE A 348 -2.56 16.97 -17.54
CA PHE A 348 -3.84 16.72 -16.88
C PHE A 348 -4.48 18.00 -16.37
N GLN A 349 -5.74 18.21 -16.74
CA GLN A 349 -6.61 19.22 -16.15
C GLN A 349 -7.61 18.58 -15.18
N ASN A 350 -7.76 19.16 -13.99
CA ASN A 350 -8.78 18.80 -12.99
C ASN A 350 -8.76 17.33 -12.52
N LEU A 351 -7.59 16.71 -12.47
CA LEU A 351 -7.42 15.31 -12.09
C LEU A 351 -7.97 15.02 -10.68
N LYS A 352 -8.78 13.96 -10.60
CA LYS A 352 -9.24 13.32 -9.36
C LYS A 352 -9.01 11.83 -9.49
N THR A 353 -8.38 11.19 -8.51
CA THR A 353 -8.14 9.74 -8.52
C THR A 353 -8.55 9.07 -7.21
N ALA A 354 -8.96 7.81 -7.32
CA ALA A 354 -9.19 6.89 -6.22
C ALA A 354 -8.78 5.47 -6.63
N ASN A 355 -7.95 4.78 -5.85
CA ASN A 355 -7.53 3.40 -6.16
C ASN A 355 -6.93 3.24 -7.57
N SER A 356 -6.19 4.24 -8.06
CA SER A 356 -5.74 4.27 -9.46
C SER A 356 -4.23 4.43 -9.56
N SER A 357 -3.66 3.96 -10.67
CA SER A 357 -2.25 4.07 -10.99
C SER A 357 -2.03 4.92 -12.23
N ILE A 358 -1.11 5.88 -12.16
CA ILE A 358 -0.71 6.73 -13.27
C ILE A 358 0.80 6.61 -13.48
N TYR A 359 1.21 6.21 -14.68
CA TYR A 359 2.58 5.98 -15.08
C TYR A 359 2.96 6.85 -16.28
N ILE A 360 3.92 7.76 -16.13
CA ILE A 360 4.34 8.65 -17.22
C ILE A 360 5.85 8.58 -17.44
N GLY A 361 6.24 8.23 -18.66
CA GLY A 361 7.64 8.08 -19.08
C GLY A 361 8.39 9.40 -19.29
N GLY A 362 7.68 10.51 -19.48
CA GLY A 362 8.23 11.84 -19.66
C GLY A 362 7.91 12.80 -18.51
N THR A 363 7.76 14.08 -18.85
CA THR A 363 7.35 15.14 -17.92
C THR A 363 5.85 15.14 -17.72
N VAL A 364 5.40 15.41 -16.50
CA VAL A 364 4.00 15.56 -16.14
C VAL A 364 3.70 17.00 -15.76
N LYS A 365 2.62 17.54 -16.33
CA LYS A 365 2.00 18.79 -15.90
C LYS A 365 0.58 18.55 -15.43
N ILE A 366 0.29 18.88 -14.17
CA ILE A 366 -1.06 18.80 -13.59
C ILE A 366 -1.48 20.20 -13.17
N ASN A 367 -2.44 20.78 -13.89
CA ASN A 367 -2.91 22.12 -13.53
C ASN A 367 -3.69 22.07 -12.21
N ASN A 368 -4.66 21.16 -12.08
CA ASN A 368 -5.44 21.03 -10.85
C ASN A 368 -5.51 19.55 -10.46
N LEU A 369 -4.82 19.16 -9.39
CA LEU A 369 -4.97 17.87 -8.73
C LEU A 369 -5.92 18.04 -7.54
N ASN A 370 -7.19 17.79 -7.80
CA ASN A 370 -8.27 18.05 -6.85
C ASN A 370 -8.33 16.98 -5.74
N SER A 371 -7.98 15.73 -6.05
CA SER A 371 -7.94 14.63 -5.08
C SER A 371 -7.06 13.50 -5.58
N PHE A 372 -6.22 12.93 -4.72
CA PHE A 372 -5.37 11.78 -5.01
C PHE A 372 -5.40 10.78 -3.84
N LYS A 373 -6.29 9.79 -3.89
CA LYS A 373 -6.59 8.90 -2.75
C LYS A 373 -6.30 7.44 -3.07
N ASN A 374 -5.64 6.72 -2.17
CA ASN A 374 -5.23 5.33 -2.36
C ASN A 374 -4.66 5.08 -3.77
N SER A 375 -3.83 6.00 -4.26
CA SER A 375 -3.41 6.02 -5.66
C SER A 375 -1.90 6.02 -5.78
N LYS A 376 -1.41 5.61 -6.94
CA LYS A 376 0.00 5.61 -7.28
C LYS A 376 0.26 6.55 -8.44
N LEU A 377 1.18 7.51 -8.26
CA LEU A 377 1.67 8.38 -9.33
C LEU A 377 3.15 8.14 -9.50
N GLU A 378 3.56 7.81 -10.71
CA GLU A 378 4.95 7.50 -11.01
C GLU A 378 5.39 8.20 -12.30
N VAL A 379 6.42 9.03 -12.19
CA VAL A 379 6.89 9.95 -13.24
C VAL A 379 8.39 9.78 -13.45
N LYS A 380 8.80 9.38 -14.66
CA LYS A 380 10.23 9.25 -15.02
C LYS A 380 10.91 10.59 -15.27
N GLY A 381 10.17 11.59 -15.74
CA GLY A 381 10.66 12.95 -15.96
C GLY A 381 10.39 13.87 -14.77
N ASN A 382 10.09 15.13 -15.08
CA ASN A 382 9.77 16.14 -14.08
C ASN A 382 8.26 16.17 -13.79
N LEU A 383 7.88 16.68 -12.61
CA LEU A 383 6.49 16.97 -12.25
C LEU A 383 6.31 18.47 -11.99
N GLU A 384 5.40 19.11 -12.73
CA GLU A 384 4.91 20.45 -12.44
C GLU A 384 3.43 20.39 -12.04
N THR A 385 3.07 20.95 -10.89
CA THR A 385 1.67 21.12 -10.50
C THR A 385 1.33 22.56 -10.14
N GLU A 386 0.24 23.10 -10.69
CA GLU A 386 -0.24 24.43 -10.31
C GLU A 386 -0.99 24.37 -8.97
N ASN A 387 -2.03 23.54 -8.86
CA ASN A 387 -2.83 23.36 -7.64
C ASN A 387 -2.91 21.89 -7.21
N TRP A 388 -2.70 21.63 -5.92
CA TRP A 388 -2.80 20.29 -5.33
C TRP A 388 -3.59 20.34 -4.01
N SER A 389 -4.74 19.68 -3.95
CA SER A 389 -5.76 19.90 -2.89
C SER A 389 -5.88 18.80 -1.83
N GLU A 390 -5.99 17.51 -2.18
CA GLU A 390 -6.07 16.45 -1.16
C GLU A 390 -5.26 15.23 -1.60
N THR A 391 -4.45 14.68 -0.69
CA THR A 391 -3.73 13.42 -0.90
C THR A 391 -3.86 12.52 0.31
N SER A 392 -4.31 11.28 0.12
CA SER A 392 -4.32 10.30 1.21
C SER A 392 -3.91 8.91 0.74
N ASP A 393 -3.23 8.18 1.62
CA ASP A 393 -2.93 6.75 1.47
C ASP A 393 -2.25 6.42 0.12
N SER A 394 -1.43 7.35 -0.36
CA SER A 394 -0.94 7.33 -1.74
C SER A 394 0.57 7.24 -1.82
N ILE A 395 1.06 6.77 -2.97
CA ILE A 395 2.47 6.68 -3.29
C ILE A 395 2.77 7.58 -4.49
N ILE A 396 3.74 8.48 -4.33
CA ILE A 396 4.16 9.41 -5.38
C ILE A 396 5.65 9.25 -5.59
N SER A 397 6.06 9.00 -6.82
CA SER A 397 7.45 8.73 -7.19
C SER A 397 7.85 9.52 -8.43
N ILE A 398 8.87 10.36 -8.29
CA ILE A 398 9.32 11.29 -9.34
C ILE A 398 10.83 11.14 -9.50
N ALA A 399 11.28 10.71 -10.68
CA ALA A 399 12.69 10.51 -10.95
C ALA A 399 13.43 11.82 -11.34
N GLY A 400 12.72 12.81 -11.89
CA GLY A 400 13.26 14.14 -12.17
C GLY A 400 13.07 15.12 -11.02
N THR A 401 12.85 16.39 -11.36
CA THR A 401 12.53 17.46 -10.39
C THR A 401 11.02 17.57 -10.18
N ALA A 402 10.63 18.12 -9.04
CA ALA A 402 9.23 18.38 -8.73
C ALA A 402 9.00 19.84 -8.33
N THR A 403 8.01 20.49 -8.95
CA THR A 403 7.57 21.84 -8.62
C THR A 403 6.09 21.84 -8.28
N PHE A 404 5.77 22.24 -7.06
CA PHE A 404 4.41 22.36 -6.58
C PHE A 404 4.14 23.83 -6.20
N LYS A 405 3.32 24.54 -6.99
CA LYS A 405 3.07 25.98 -6.82
C LYS A 405 2.00 26.30 -5.77
N ASN A 406 1.05 25.42 -5.56
CA ASN A 406 0.01 25.63 -4.55
C ASN A 406 -0.36 24.30 -3.89
N LEU A 407 0.41 23.94 -2.84
CA LEU A 407 0.15 22.79 -1.98
C LEU A 407 -0.76 23.15 -0.79
N ASN A 408 -1.87 23.83 -1.05
CA ASN A 408 -2.92 24.02 -0.04
C ASN A 408 -3.59 22.70 0.42
N SER A 409 -2.93 21.58 0.20
CA SER A 409 -3.36 20.24 0.50
C SER A 409 -2.97 19.76 1.88
N THR A 410 -3.80 18.82 2.35
CA THR A 410 -3.42 17.90 3.42
C THR A 410 -2.91 16.61 2.77
N PHE A 411 -1.71 16.21 3.16
CA PHE A 411 -1.15 14.90 2.85
C PHE A 411 -1.30 14.00 4.08
N THR A 412 -2.00 12.88 3.93
CA THR A 412 -2.23 11.91 5.03
C THR A 412 -1.76 10.53 4.61
N ASN A 413 -1.00 9.83 5.45
CA ASN A 413 -0.49 8.47 5.16
C ASN A 413 0.16 8.38 3.76
N THR A 414 0.83 9.44 3.30
CA THR A 414 1.35 9.51 1.94
C THR A 414 2.86 9.34 1.95
N ASN A 415 3.37 8.58 1.00
CA ASN A 415 4.79 8.47 0.74
C ASN A 415 5.12 9.16 -0.59
N MET A 416 5.95 10.21 -0.54
CA MET A 416 6.41 10.94 -1.69
C MET A 416 7.93 10.85 -1.80
N MET A 417 8.40 10.47 -2.99
CA MET A 417 9.83 10.40 -3.32
C MET A 417 10.12 11.23 -4.57
N ILE A 418 11.14 12.10 -4.47
CA ILE A 418 11.65 12.91 -5.57
C ILE A 418 13.15 12.66 -5.63
N LYS A 419 13.66 12.07 -6.71
CA LYS A 419 15.11 11.82 -6.84
C LYS A 419 15.89 13.10 -7.11
N GLY A 420 15.34 13.99 -7.93
CA GLY A 420 15.93 15.30 -8.21
C GLY A 420 15.68 16.33 -7.10
N SER A 421 15.61 17.60 -7.48
CA SER A 421 15.28 18.71 -6.59
C SER A 421 13.76 18.91 -6.45
N GLY A 422 13.35 19.53 -5.34
CA GLY A 422 11.95 19.81 -5.04
C GLY A 422 11.70 21.28 -4.69
N THR A 423 10.65 21.87 -5.27
CA THR A 423 10.17 23.23 -4.93
C THR A 423 8.73 23.16 -4.45
N PHE A 424 8.48 23.59 -3.22
CA PHE A 424 7.19 23.48 -2.53
C PHE A 424 6.71 24.87 -2.10
N GLN A 425 5.73 25.40 -2.82
CA GLN A 425 5.03 26.61 -2.43
C GLN A 425 3.82 26.23 -1.56
N ASN A 426 3.91 26.57 -0.28
CA ASN A 426 2.90 26.39 0.77
C ASN A 426 2.53 24.92 1.06
N LEU A 427 3.39 24.16 1.73
CA LEU A 427 3.06 22.82 2.22
C LEU A 427 2.18 22.94 3.48
N ASN A 428 0.86 22.85 3.29
CA ASN A 428 -0.08 23.20 4.34
C ASN A 428 -0.14 22.20 5.51
N SER A 429 -0.32 20.91 5.24
CA SER A 429 -0.33 19.90 6.31
C SER A 429 0.18 18.54 5.84
N LEU A 430 1.04 17.94 6.66
CA LEU A 430 1.50 16.56 6.55
C LEU A 430 1.13 15.80 7.82
N THR A 431 0.39 14.71 7.67
CA THR A 431 0.01 13.80 8.76
C THR A 431 0.44 12.38 8.42
N ASN A 432 1.20 11.73 9.31
CA ASN A 432 1.70 10.35 9.10
C ASN A 432 2.34 10.13 7.72
N SER A 433 2.99 11.16 7.18
CA SER A 433 3.46 11.16 5.79
C SER A 433 4.97 11.30 5.74
N THR A 434 5.56 10.79 4.66
CA THR A 434 6.99 10.89 4.41
C THR A 434 7.22 11.58 3.06
N ILE A 435 8.05 12.62 3.04
CA ILE A 435 8.58 13.22 1.82
C ILE A 435 10.10 13.02 1.82
N ARG A 436 10.63 12.42 0.74
CA ARG A 436 12.06 12.23 0.51
C ARG A 436 12.49 12.95 -0.77
N ILE A 437 13.54 13.76 -0.68
CA ILE A 437 14.08 14.57 -1.78
C ILE A 437 15.58 14.28 -1.90
N GLY A 438 16.02 13.76 -3.04
CA GLY A 438 17.42 13.41 -3.29
C GLY A 438 18.30 14.63 -3.55
N GLY A 439 17.78 15.68 -4.18
CA GLY A 439 18.50 16.91 -4.48
C GLY A 439 18.30 18.03 -3.45
N ALA A 440 18.69 19.24 -3.85
CA ALA A 440 18.37 20.46 -3.09
C ALA A 440 16.86 20.75 -3.11
N SER A 441 16.37 21.44 -2.09
CA SER A 441 14.95 21.76 -1.95
C SER A 441 14.68 23.19 -1.49
N THR A 442 13.55 23.72 -1.94
CA THR A 442 13.03 24.99 -1.46
C THR A 442 11.60 24.83 -0.97
N PHE A 443 11.31 25.42 0.19
CA PHE A 443 9.99 25.44 0.80
C PHE A 443 9.64 26.88 1.14
N SER A 444 8.53 27.40 0.58
CA SER A 444 8.04 28.71 1.01
C SER A 444 7.53 28.60 2.44
N GLU A 445 6.52 27.79 2.69
CA GLU A 445 5.99 27.58 4.04
C GLU A 445 5.73 26.10 4.24
N ILE A 446 6.01 25.62 5.45
CA ILE A 446 5.62 24.31 5.97
C ILE A 446 4.77 24.60 7.20
N ASN A 447 3.45 24.47 7.09
CA ASN A 447 2.53 24.99 8.11
C ASN A 447 2.24 24.03 9.27
N GLN A 448 2.18 22.72 8.97
CA GLN A 448 1.94 21.66 9.95
C GLN A 448 2.66 20.38 9.54
N LEU A 449 3.49 19.86 10.44
CA LEU A 449 4.04 18.50 10.37
C LEU A 449 3.53 17.74 11.58
N ASN A 450 2.77 16.67 11.39
CA ASN A 450 2.20 15.85 12.46
C ASN A 450 2.59 14.39 12.24
N SER A 451 3.41 13.84 13.14
CA SER A 451 3.95 12.47 13.00
C SER A 451 4.51 12.18 11.61
N SER A 452 5.14 13.19 11.00
CA SER A 452 5.58 13.15 9.60
C SER A 452 7.07 13.36 9.47
N LYS A 453 7.63 12.89 8.36
CA LYS A 453 9.05 12.98 8.06
C LYS A 453 9.28 13.73 6.75
N ILE A 454 10.17 14.72 6.77
CA ILE A 454 10.74 15.30 5.55
C ILE A 454 12.24 15.01 5.57
N ILE A 455 12.75 14.44 4.48
CA ILE A 455 14.18 14.15 4.28
C ILE A 455 14.64 14.85 3.02
N VAL A 456 15.69 15.65 3.15
CA VAL A 456 16.37 16.33 2.05
C VAL A 456 17.83 15.91 2.06
N ASN A 457 18.27 15.21 1.02
CA ASN A 457 19.66 14.77 0.91
C ASN A 457 20.59 15.91 0.45
N GLY A 458 20.07 16.92 -0.24
CA GLY A 458 20.82 18.12 -0.60
C GLY A 458 20.68 19.28 0.41
N ASP A 459 20.94 20.49 -0.08
CA ASP A 459 20.70 21.73 0.67
C ASP A 459 19.19 22.05 0.75
N ALA A 460 18.77 22.74 1.80
CA ALA A 460 17.38 23.17 1.98
C ALA A 460 17.27 24.67 2.29
N SER A 461 16.33 25.35 1.61
CA SER A 461 15.93 26.73 1.92
C SER A 461 14.45 26.75 2.30
N ILE A 462 14.14 27.18 3.52
CA ILE A 462 12.79 27.16 4.11
C ILE A 462 12.45 28.57 4.58
N GLN A 463 11.42 29.23 4.01
CA GLN A 463 11.05 30.58 4.49
C GLN A 463 10.32 30.50 5.84
N GLY A 464 9.36 29.59 5.99
CA GLY A 464 8.68 29.36 7.27
C GLY A 464 8.45 27.90 7.58
N LEU A 465 8.77 27.51 8.81
CA LEU A 465 8.47 26.21 9.40
C LEU A 465 7.61 26.43 10.64
N ASN A 466 6.31 26.19 10.51
CA ASN A 466 5.32 26.44 11.54
C ASN A 466 4.80 25.12 12.11
N ASN A 467 4.67 25.07 13.44
CA ASN A 467 4.02 24.02 14.22
C ASN A 467 4.40 22.55 13.89
N PRO A 468 5.68 22.16 13.72
CA PRO A 468 6.01 20.74 13.75
C PRO A 468 5.64 20.14 15.12
N ASN A 469 4.84 19.08 15.12
CA ASN A 469 4.29 18.44 16.30
C ASN A 469 4.31 16.89 16.19
N ASN A 470 4.02 16.23 17.32
CA ASN A 470 3.76 14.80 17.43
C ASN A 470 4.83 13.90 16.79
N ASN A 471 6.07 14.01 17.24
CA ASN A 471 7.22 13.20 16.78
C ASN A 471 7.59 13.42 15.30
N SER A 472 7.32 14.61 14.77
CA SER A 472 7.74 14.93 13.40
C SER A 472 9.26 15.11 13.31
N LYS A 473 9.83 14.73 12.17
CA LYS A 473 11.26 14.80 11.88
C LYS A 473 11.50 15.58 10.58
N LEU A 474 12.36 16.59 10.62
CA LEU A 474 12.94 17.22 9.43
C LEU A 474 14.44 16.92 9.40
N LEU A 475 14.88 16.17 8.40
CA LEU A 475 16.28 15.80 8.19
C LEU A 475 16.79 16.46 6.92
N ILE A 476 17.84 17.26 7.03
CA ILE A 476 18.53 17.91 5.91
C ILE A 476 19.99 17.48 5.98
N LEU A 477 20.49 16.74 4.99
CA LEU A 477 21.86 16.24 5.01
C LEU A 477 22.88 17.31 4.59
N GLY A 478 22.46 18.24 3.72
CA GLY A 478 23.25 19.40 3.30
C GLY A 478 23.19 20.60 4.25
N ASN A 479 23.41 21.78 3.69
CA ASN A 479 23.25 23.06 4.38
C ASN A 479 21.76 23.43 4.50
N ALA A 480 21.40 24.14 5.56
CA ALA A 480 20.04 24.63 5.76
C ALA A 480 20.01 26.15 5.94
N THR A 481 19.12 26.82 5.22
CA THR A 481 18.72 28.20 5.50
C THR A 481 17.25 28.21 5.89
N ILE A 482 16.92 28.55 7.14
CA ILE A 482 15.55 28.56 7.65
C ILE A 482 15.22 29.95 8.18
N ASN A 483 14.45 30.73 7.44
CA ASN A 483 14.20 32.13 7.81
C ASN A 483 13.35 32.23 9.09
N LYS A 484 12.37 31.36 9.28
CA LYS A 484 11.54 31.34 10.49
C LYS A 484 11.18 29.92 10.93
N ILE A 485 11.37 29.65 12.21
CA ILE A 485 10.87 28.47 12.92
C ILE A 485 9.89 28.93 13.99
N ASN A 486 8.67 28.41 13.96
CA ASN A 486 7.63 28.77 14.91
C ASN A 486 7.01 27.56 15.60
N ASN A 487 7.20 27.46 16.91
CA ASN A 487 6.48 26.55 17.80
C ASN A 487 6.66 25.05 17.47
N ILE A 488 7.90 24.60 17.38
CA ILE A 488 8.20 23.16 17.33
C ILE A 488 7.84 22.53 18.67
N THR A 489 7.09 21.43 18.68
CA THR A 489 6.75 20.67 19.90
C THR A 489 6.93 19.18 19.67
N ASN A 490 7.49 18.44 20.64
CA ASN A 490 7.72 16.99 20.54
C ASN A 490 8.30 16.55 19.17
N SER A 491 9.20 17.32 18.58
CA SER A 491 9.65 17.13 17.18
C SER A 491 11.10 17.51 17.04
N ALA A 492 11.74 17.00 15.99
CA ALA A 492 13.19 17.15 15.81
C ALA A 492 13.56 17.67 14.42
N ILE A 493 14.58 18.53 14.38
CA ILE A 493 15.25 18.98 13.15
C ILE A 493 16.71 18.55 13.22
N TYR A 494 17.19 17.91 12.17
CA TYR A 494 18.57 17.44 12.02
C TYR A 494 19.16 18.05 10.75
N ILE A 495 20.33 18.68 10.88
CA ILE A 495 21.03 19.37 9.79
C ILE A 495 22.48 18.87 9.74
N GLY A 496 22.80 18.14 8.68
CA GLY A 496 24.08 17.46 8.48
C GLY A 496 25.25 18.39 8.17
N SER A 497 25.02 19.66 7.83
CA SER A 497 26.08 20.64 7.59
C SER A 497 25.86 21.91 8.42
N ASN A 498 26.10 23.08 7.83
CA ASN A 498 25.86 24.38 8.44
C ASN A 498 24.38 24.75 8.37
N ALA A 499 23.93 25.53 9.36
CA ALA A 499 22.59 26.05 9.44
C ALA A 499 22.60 27.57 9.66
N ALA A 500 21.82 28.30 8.87
CA ALA A 500 21.49 29.69 9.12
C ALA A 500 19.99 29.80 9.45
N ILE A 501 19.67 30.24 10.66
CA ILE A 501 18.29 30.37 11.15
C ILE A 501 18.00 31.84 11.44
N GLY A 502 16.96 32.39 10.82
CA GLY A 502 16.54 33.77 11.10
C GLY A 502 15.92 33.87 12.49
N ASN A 503 14.63 33.56 12.60
CA ASN A 503 13.91 33.55 13.88
C ASN A 503 13.67 32.13 14.36
N LEU A 504 13.99 31.84 15.62
CA LEU A 504 13.83 30.54 16.24
C LEU A 504 12.89 30.62 17.44
N ASN A 505 11.72 29.99 17.37
CA ASN A 505 10.81 29.80 18.50
C ASN A 505 10.58 28.31 18.76
N LEU A 506 11.15 27.80 19.86
CA LEU A 506 11.02 26.41 20.29
C LEU A 506 9.93 26.27 21.35
N GLY A 507 9.09 25.25 21.19
CA GLY A 507 8.16 24.79 22.21
C GLY A 507 8.75 23.67 23.08
N SER A 508 7.86 22.88 23.71
CA SER A 508 8.23 21.79 24.61
C SER A 508 8.73 20.54 23.86
N ASN A 509 9.73 19.85 24.41
CA ASN A 509 10.38 18.66 23.86
C ASN A 509 10.87 18.79 22.41
N ALA A 510 11.07 20.02 21.93
CA ALA A 510 11.64 20.24 20.61
C ALA A 510 13.15 19.98 20.62
N LYS A 511 13.68 19.48 19.51
CA LYS A 511 15.11 19.24 19.35
C LYS A 511 15.61 19.82 18.02
N ILE A 512 16.72 20.56 18.03
CA ILE A 512 17.45 20.94 16.82
C ILE A 512 18.89 20.49 16.98
N CYS A 513 19.41 19.80 15.97
CA CYS A 513 20.77 19.27 15.93
C CYS A 513 21.46 19.74 14.64
N VAL A 514 22.53 20.51 14.76
CA VAL A 514 23.33 21.01 13.62
C VAL A 514 24.74 20.46 13.72
N ARG A 515 25.16 19.65 12.74
CA ARG A 515 26.44 18.93 12.83
C ARG A 515 27.66 19.85 12.79
N GLU A 516 27.59 20.96 12.06
CA GLU A 516 28.69 21.91 11.93
C GLU A 516 28.38 23.26 12.61
N THR A 517 28.28 24.34 11.84
CA THR A 517 28.10 25.69 12.36
C THR A 517 26.64 26.12 12.33
N LEU A 518 26.14 26.65 13.45
CA LEU A 518 24.82 27.27 13.55
C LEU A 518 24.96 28.79 13.68
N ASP A 519 24.28 29.51 12.79
CA ASP A 519 24.12 30.96 12.83
C ASP A 519 22.67 31.33 13.12
N ILE A 520 22.41 32.13 14.16
CA ILE A 520 21.06 32.62 14.47
C ILE A 520 21.05 34.15 14.37
N THR A 521 20.52 34.66 13.26
CA THR A 521 20.59 36.10 12.94
C THR A 521 19.45 36.92 13.55
N GLY A 522 18.34 36.27 13.92
CA GLY A 522 17.16 36.92 14.51
C GLY A 522 16.91 36.50 15.97
N ASN A 523 15.63 36.50 16.36
CA ASN A 523 15.24 36.22 17.75
C ASN A 523 15.33 34.73 18.07
N PHE A 524 16.04 34.38 19.14
CA PHE A 524 15.99 33.05 19.74
C PHE A 524 15.06 33.06 20.96
N ASN A 525 13.91 32.40 20.85
CA ASN A 525 12.92 32.21 21.90
C ASN A 525 12.76 30.72 22.20
N LYS A 526 12.83 30.37 23.49
CA LYS A 526 12.62 29.01 23.96
C LYS A 526 11.50 29.04 24.98
N ASN A 527 10.32 28.62 24.55
CA ASN A 527 9.10 28.52 25.33
C ASN A 527 8.94 27.06 25.76
N GLY A 528 9.72 26.65 26.76
CA GLY A 528 9.71 25.28 27.29
C GLY A 528 11.11 24.68 27.44
N ASP A 529 11.17 23.36 27.38
CA ASP A 529 12.38 22.54 27.58
C ASP A 529 13.10 22.15 26.27
N GLY A 530 12.67 22.68 25.12
CA GLY A 530 13.30 22.40 23.83
C GLY A 530 14.81 22.67 23.81
N LYS A 531 15.59 21.88 23.06
CA LYS A 531 17.06 21.90 23.08
C LYS A 531 17.62 22.16 21.69
N VAL A 532 18.73 22.91 21.64
CA VAL A 532 19.50 23.17 20.41
C VAL A 532 20.92 22.72 20.65
N PHE A 533 21.43 21.89 19.77
CA PHE A 533 22.79 21.37 19.78
C PHE A 533 23.49 21.76 18.48
N ALA A 534 24.71 22.28 18.59
CA ALA A 534 25.53 22.61 17.43
C ALA A 534 27.01 22.46 17.76
N LYS A 535 27.85 22.00 16.83
CA LYS A 535 29.30 21.89 17.08
C LYS A 535 29.96 23.25 17.24
N LYS A 536 29.51 24.25 16.47
CA LYS A 536 29.97 25.65 16.56
C LYS A 536 28.79 26.61 16.42
N VAL A 537 28.90 27.79 17.02
CA VAL A 537 27.91 28.88 16.90
C VAL A 537 28.65 30.17 16.54
N THR A 538 28.18 30.89 15.53
CA THR A 538 28.80 32.16 15.06
C THR A 538 28.21 33.39 15.75
N THR A 539 26.91 33.42 15.96
CA THR A 539 26.20 34.58 16.53
C THR A 539 25.21 34.15 17.61
N ASN A 540 25.01 35.04 18.58
CA ASN A 540 23.92 35.00 19.56
C ASN A 540 23.76 33.68 20.33
N THR A 541 24.69 33.41 21.26
CA THR A 541 24.67 32.21 22.09
C THR A 541 23.63 32.23 23.22
N LYS A 542 22.93 33.35 23.45
CA LYS A 542 21.96 33.49 24.55
C LYS A 542 20.63 34.03 24.05
N ASN A 543 19.54 33.39 24.45
CA ASN A 543 18.23 34.04 24.35
C ASN A 543 18.07 35.16 25.40
N LYS A 544 16.94 35.88 25.34
CA LYS A 544 16.56 36.92 26.33
C LYS A 544 16.48 36.42 27.78
N TYR A 545 16.46 35.10 27.99
CA TYR A 545 16.44 34.45 29.30
C TYR A 545 17.81 33.85 29.70
N GLY A 546 18.87 34.11 28.93
CA GLY A 546 20.21 33.60 29.19
C GLY A 546 20.41 32.10 28.92
N GLN A 547 19.48 31.43 28.23
CA GLN A 547 19.64 30.02 27.85
C GLN A 547 20.56 29.88 26.64
N TYR A 548 21.43 28.87 26.68
CA TYR A 548 22.49 28.65 25.72
C TYR A 548 22.17 27.55 24.71
N ILE A 549 22.77 27.67 23.53
CA ILE A 549 22.94 26.56 22.58
C ILE A 549 24.04 25.65 23.15
N ASP A 550 23.77 24.34 23.21
CA ASP A 550 24.75 23.37 23.72
C ASP A 550 25.75 23.00 22.62
N THR A 551 27.03 23.32 22.85
CA THR A 551 28.14 23.04 21.94
C THR A 551 29.06 21.91 22.41
N SER A 552 28.67 21.18 23.45
CA SER A 552 29.38 20.00 23.91
C SER A 552 29.28 18.87 22.89
N SER A 553 30.42 18.32 22.47
CA SER A 553 30.48 17.16 21.56
C SER A 553 29.78 15.94 22.14
N THR A 554 29.93 15.69 23.44
CA THR A 554 29.28 14.58 24.15
C THR A 554 27.77 14.74 24.20
N SER A 555 27.28 15.96 24.47
CA SER A 555 25.84 16.25 24.44
C SER A 555 25.27 16.05 23.05
N PHE A 556 25.98 16.53 22.02
CA PHE A 556 25.58 16.35 20.63
C PHE A 556 25.47 14.86 20.28
N GLN A 557 26.51 14.06 20.52
CA GLN A 557 26.50 12.62 20.26
C GLN A 557 25.35 11.90 20.98
N THR A 558 25.10 12.24 22.24
CA THR A 558 24.03 11.61 23.04
C THR A 558 22.64 11.97 22.53
N ASN A 559 22.43 13.20 22.04
CA ASN A 559 21.08 13.69 21.73
C ASN A 559 20.74 13.69 20.24
N CYS A 560 21.74 13.65 19.37
CA CYS A 560 21.57 13.89 17.94
C CYS A 560 21.85 12.68 17.04
N THR A 561 22.38 11.57 17.56
CA THR A 561 22.72 10.37 16.77
C THR A 561 21.48 9.70 16.18
N ASP A 562 20.41 9.55 16.96
CA ASP A 562 19.15 8.90 16.55
C ASP A 562 18.49 9.51 15.29
N GLY A 563 18.83 10.75 14.93
CA GLY A 563 18.22 11.42 13.78
C GLY A 563 18.96 11.30 12.47
N TYR A 564 20.26 10.97 12.51
CA TYR A 564 21.08 10.82 11.30
C TYR A 564 21.17 9.39 10.82
N THR A 565 20.99 8.43 11.72
CA THR A 565 20.64 7.08 11.32
C THR A 565 19.20 7.14 10.80
N GLU A 566 18.96 6.80 9.54
CA GLU A 566 17.61 6.31 9.20
C GLU A 566 17.23 5.24 10.24
N ASP A 567 15.95 5.09 10.56
CA ASP A 567 15.42 4.09 11.51
C ASP A 567 15.73 2.65 11.03
N ASN A 568 17.00 2.31 10.89
CA ASN A 568 17.53 0.97 10.90
C ASN A 568 17.55 0.62 12.38
N GLY A 569 16.44 0.03 12.83
CA GLY A 569 16.19 -0.31 14.23
C GLY A 569 17.46 -0.76 14.95
N SER A 570 17.76 -0.06 16.05
CA SER A 570 18.94 -0.26 16.85
C SER A 570 19.13 -1.73 17.22
N ASN A 571 20.28 -2.29 16.83
CA ASN A 571 20.93 -3.28 17.66
C ASN A 571 22.43 -2.98 17.72
N SER A 572 22.86 -2.60 18.93
CA SER A 572 24.26 -2.45 19.28
C SER A 572 24.90 -3.82 19.37
N GLY A 573 25.99 -4.04 18.63
CA GLY A 573 26.88 -5.17 18.91
C GLY A 573 27.66 -5.67 17.70
N ASN A 574 28.93 -5.27 17.69
CA ASN A 574 30.05 -5.81 16.91
C ASN A 574 30.21 -5.42 15.44
N GLU A 575 31.37 -4.79 15.23
CA GLU A 575 32.05 -4.49 13.99
C GLU A 575 32.40 -5.78 13.24
N ASN A 576 31.98 -5.86 11.96
CA ASN A 576 32.73 -6.30 10.78
C ASN A 576 31.75 -6.71 9.67
N ASN A 577 31.89 -6.06 8.50
CA ASN A 577 31.32 -6.40 7.19
C ASN A 577 29.86 -6.88 7.15
N GLN A 578 28.91 -5.93 7.00
CA GLN A 578 27.57 -6.29 6.50
C GLN A 578 27.18 -5.42 5.30
N ILE A 579 27.01 -6.13 4.19
CA ILE A 579 26.31 -5.73 2.97
C ILE A 579 24.86 -5.44 3.36
N TYR A 580 24.36 -4.23 3.10
CA TYR A 580 22.95 -3.88 3.26
C TYR A 580 22.24 -4.05 1.91
N LEU A 581 21.17 -4.85 1.89
CA LEU A 581 20.25 -5.10 0.78
C LEU A 581 18.88 -5.57 1.35
N PRO A 582 17.87 -5.76 0.47
CA PRO A 582 16.70 -4.91 0.22
C PRO A 582 15.62 -4.97 1.31
N ILE A 583 14.78 -3.93 1.41
CA ILE A 583 13.57 -3.97 2.25
C ILE A 583 12.43 -4.59 1.43
N ILE A 584 12.03 -5.81 1.77
CA ILE A 584 10.82 -6.45 1.25
C ILE A 584 9.64 -5.99 2.12
N ASN A 585 8.67 -5.29 1.53
CA ASN A 585 7.31 -5.11 2.03
C ASN A 585 6.36 -5.86 1.08
N SER A 586 6.23 -7.18 1.26
CA SER A 586 5.03 -7.86 0.73
C SER A 586 3.79 -7.26 1.36
N THR A 587 2.66 -7.16 0.66
CA THR A 587 1.36 -6.78 1.26
C THR A 587 0.39 -7.93 1.03
N ILE A 588 -0.10 -8.55 2.09
CA ILE A 588 -1.18 -9.54 2.00
C ILE A 588 -2.51 -8.80 1.84
N GLU A 589 -3.05 -8.78 0.62
CA GLU A 589 -4.45 -8.42 0.41
C GLU A 589 -5.33 -9.61 0.78
N SER A 590 -6.13 -9.48 1.84
CA SER A 590 -7.21 -10.43 2.08
C SER A 590 -8.31 -10.16 1.06
N GLU A 591 -8.56 -11.07 0.12
CA GLU A 591 -9.83 -11.09 -0.58
C GLU A 591 -10.95 -11.14 0.48
N LYS A 592 -11.87 -10.18 0.43
CA LYS A 592 -13.17 -10.33 1.09
C LYS A 592 -13.78 -11.60 0.53
N SER A 593 -13.84 -12.66 1.34
CA SER A 593 -14.53 -13.87 0.94
C SER A 593 -16.01 -13.55 0.80
N GLU A 594 -16.48 -13.41 -0.44
CA GLU A 594 -17.89 -13.52 -0.77
C GLU A 594 -18.35 -14.91 -0.34
N LEU A 595 -19.17 -14.93 0.69
CA LEU A 595 -19.84 -16.09 1.24
C LEU A 595 -21.13 -16.30 0.44
N ASP A 596 -21.01 -16.50 -0.88
CA ASP A 596 -22.11 -17.02 -1.69
C ASP A 596 -22.08 -18.55 -1.60
N ALA A 597 -22.48 -19.05 -0.43
CA ALA A 597 -23.03 -20.39 -0.34
C ALA A 597 -24.50 -20.28 -0.78
N GLU A 598 -24.73 -20.57 -2.05
CA GLU A 598 -26.04 -20.86 -2.61
C GLU A 598 -26.68 -21.96 -1.74
N TYR A 599 -27.63 -21.57 -0.90
CA TYR A 599 -28.46 -22.48 -0.10
C TYR A 599 -29.46 -23.14 -1.05
N ASP A 600 -29.12 -24.31 -1.58
CA ASP A 600 -30.11 -25.28 -2.04
C ASP A 600 -30.55 -26.11 -0.82
N TYR A 601 -31.68 -25.70 -0.22
CA TYR A 601 -32.47 -26.46 0.75
C TYR A 601 -33.93 -26.52 0.31
#